data_AF-A0A7V2U0T3-F1
#
_entry.id   AF-A0A7V2U0T3-F1
#
_cell.length_a   1.000
_cell.length_b   1.000
_cell.length_c   1.000
_cell.angle_alpha   90.00
_cell.angle_beta   90.00
_cell.angle_gamma   90.00
#
_symmetry.space_group_name_H-M   'P 1'
#
loop_
_entity.id
_entity.type
_entity.pdbx_description
1 polymer ?
#
loop_
_entity_poly.entity_id
_entity_poly.type
_entity_poly.pdbx_seq_one_letter_code
_entity_poly.pdbx_strand_id
1 'polypeptide(L)'
;MAWTHKQRMMATIRGEMPDRIPYAPRLDLWFAANRKRGTLPRPFADFEHYDRVSRAEGWGIVRVVLDYQGFGEEAILDRALGIYRIPAQGYFAHLPADVERRVKREGDKIHLEYVTPRGNVRAGFVYSEEMRRSGVTIPWIFEHALKGPQDYEPLGYIFENLAVEPVPDLFREWASSLGEDGYATAYALTAGSPMHHIMKILTDSTDFYYQAAKR
;
A
#
# COMPACT_ATOMS: atom_id res chain seq x y z
N MET A 1 -24.27 -13.68 25.66
CA MET A 1 -24.16 -12.68 24.57
C MET A 1 -23.35 -13.31 23.45
N ALA A 2 -23.78 -13.17 22.19
CA ALA A 2 -23.00 -13.65 21.05
C ALA A 2 -21.74 -12.80 20.89
N TRP A 3 -20.60 -13.41 20.56
CA TRP A 3 -19.35 -12.66 20.40
C TRP A 3 -19.43 -11.71 19.18
N THR A 4 -18.74 -10.59 19.25
CA THR A 4 -18.52 -9.69 18.11
C THR A 4 -17.50 -10.28 17.14
N HIS A 5 -17.40 -9.75 15.92
CA HIS A 5 -16.36 -10.17 14.98
C HIS A 5 -14.97 -9.87 15.53
N LYS A 6 -14.80 -8.69 16.13
CA LYS A 6 -13.55 -8.28 16.77
C LYS A 6 -13.16 -9.19 17.94
N GLN A 7 -14.10 -9.55 18.82
CA GLN A 7 -13.82 -10.49 19.91
C GLN A 7 -13.28 -11.83 19.40
N ARG A 8 -13.89 -12.38 18.34
CA ARG A 8 -13.42 -13.62 17.71
C ARG A 8 -12.01 -13.48 17.14
N MET A 9 -11.76 -12.42 16.38
CA MET A 9 -10.45 -12.15 15.79
C MET A 9 -9.36 -11.99 16.86
N MET A 10 -9.66 -11.23 17.92
CA MET A 10 -8.71 -10.99 19.01
C MET A 10 -8.39 -12.26 19.80
N ALA A 11 -9.38 -13.12 20.05
CA ALA A 11 -9.12 -14.43 20.66
C ALA A 11 -8.22 -15.28 19.77
N THR A 12 -8.50 -15.36 18.46
CA THR A 12 -7.63 -16.08 17.51
C THR A 12 -6.20 -15.54 17.50
N ILE A 13 -6.01 -14.21 17.47
CA ILE A 13 -4.67 -13.59 17.52
C ILE A 13 -3.92 -13.94 18.81
N ARG A 14 -4.64 -14.09 19.93
CA ARG A 14 -4.08 -14.47 21.24
C ARG A 14 -3.86 -15.97 21.41
N GLY A 15 -4.25 -16.80 20.43
CA GLY A 15 -4.21 -18.26 20.56
C GLY A 15 -5.32 -18.83 21.44
N GLU A 16 -6.38 -18.06 21.70
CA GLU A 16 -7.58 -18.48 22.42
C GLU A 16 -8.62 -19.06 21.45
N MET A 17 -9.49 -19.95 21.95
CA MET A 17 -10.57 -20.53 21.15
C MET A 17 -11.79 -19.59 21.09
N PRO A 18 -12.16 -19.05 19.91
CA PRO A 18 -13.38 -18.26 19.77
C PRO A 18 -14.64 -19.15 19.77
N ASP A 19 -15.82 -18.55 19.94
CA ASP A 19 -17.12 -19.22 19.85
C ASP A 19 -17.40 -19.83 18.45
N ARG A 20 -16.73 -19.33 17.40
CA ARG A 20 -16.65 -19.90 16.05
C ARG A 20 -15.46 -19.32 15.28
N ILE A 21 -15.07 -19.99 14.20
CA ILE A 21 -14.00 -19.53 13.30
C ILE A 21 -14.34 -18.11 12.77
N PRO A 22 -13.46 -17.10 12.94
CA PRO A 22 -13.65 -15.79 12.34
C PRO A 22 -13.59 -15.91 10.81
N TYR A 23 -14.60 -15.39 10.13
CA TYR A 23 -14.62 -15.28 8.67
C TYR A 23 -14.63 -13.81 8.27
N ALA A 24 -13.59 -13.37 7.57
CA ALA A 24 -13.41 -12.00 7.10
C ALA A 24 -12.71 -12.00 5.74
N PRO A 25 -13.48 -12.19 4.65
CA PRO A 25 -12.91 -12.29 3.32
C PRO A 25 -12.35 -10.94 2.86
N ARG A 26 -11.30 -10.99 2.04
CA ARG A 26 -10.74 -9.80 1.39
C ARG A 26 -11.60 -9.44 0.18
N LEU A 27 -12.42 -8.39 0.31
CA LEU A 27 -13.40 -7.96 -0.71
C LEU A 27 -12.99 -6.70 -1.50
N ASP A 28 -11.95 -5.99 -1.07
CA ASP A 28 -11.49 -4.72 -1.67
C ASP A 28 -11.32 -4.81 -3.19
N LEU A 29 -10.52 -5.77 -3.68
CA LEU A 29 -10.22 -5.91 -5.11
C LEU A 29 -11.47 -6.32 -5.90
N TRP A 30 -12.21 -7.31 -5.41
CA TRP A 30 -13.45 -7.78 -6.04
C TRP A 30 -14.46 -6.64 -6.16
N PHE A 31 -14.64 -5.86 -5.09
CA PHE A 31 -15.59 -4.76 -5.06
C PHE A 31 -15.17 -3.63 -5.99
N ALA A 32 -13.91 -3.20 -5.93
CA ALA A 32 -13.37 -2.16 -6.81
C ALA A 32 -13.50 -2.54 -8.29
N ALA A 33 -13.15 -3.79 -8.64
CA ALA A 33 -13.24 -4.32 -9.99
C ALA A 33 -14.69 -4.32 -10.51
N ASN A 34 -15.62 -4.85 -9.72
CA ASN A 34 -17.02 -4.94 -10.13
C ASN A 34 -17.69 -3.57 -10.17
N ARG A 35 -17.37 -2.66 -9.24
CA ARG A 35 -17.87 -1.29 -9.25
C ARG A 35 -17.40 -0.55 -10.50
N LYS A 36 -16.10 -0.62 -10.81
CA LYS A 36 -15.52 0.03 -12.00
C LYS A 36 -16.12 -0.50 -13.31
N ARG A 37 -16.50 -1.78 -13.36
CA ARG A 37 -17.15 -2.39 -14.54
C ARG A 37 -18.68 -2.25 -14.56
N GLY A 38 -19.31 -1.73 -13.51
CA GLY A 38 -20.77 -1.71 -13.40
C GLY A 38 -21.40 -3.11 -13.27
N THR A 39 -20.68 -4.05 -12.65
CA THR A 39 -21.03 -5.48 -12.54
C THR A 39 -21.22 -5.94 -11.08
N LEU A 40 -21.41 -5.00 -10.14
CA LEU A 40 -21.77 -5.36 -8.78
C LEU A 40 -23.11 -6.10 -8.77
N PRO A 41 -23.26 -7.18 -7.96
CA PRO A 41 -24.55 -7.84 -7.79
C PRO A 41 -25.63 -6.85 -7.35
N ARG A 42 -26.87 -7.04 -7.84
CA ARG A 42 -28.00 -6.14 -7.58
C ARG A 42 -28.19 -5.76 -6.10
N PRO A 43 -28.06 -6.67 -5.11
CA PRO A 43 -28.18 -6.31 -3.69
C PRO A 43 -27.13 -5.30 -3.20
N PHE A 44 -26.01 -5.15 -3.90
CA PHE A 44 -24.87 -4.31 -3.52
C PHE A 44 -24.62 -3.15 -4.50
N ALA A 45 -25.50 -2.96 -5.49
CA ALA A 45 -25.29 -2.01 -6.58
C ALA A 45 -25.08 -0.56 -6.09
N ASP A 46 -25.77 -0.19 -5.01
CA ASP A 46 -25.72 1.16 -4.42
C ASP A 46 -24.70 1.25 -3.26
N PHE A 47 -23.91 0.21 -3.01
CA PHE A 47 -22.91 0.27 -1.95
C PHE A 47 -21.72 1.12 -2.41
N GLU A 48 -21.27 2.00 -1.53
CA GLU A 48 -20.11 2.86 -1.80
C GLU A 48 -18.79 2.19 -1.41
N HIS A 49 -18.82 1.20 -0.50
CA HIS A 49 -17.64 0.55 0.04
C HIS A 49 -17.89 -0.93 0.37
N TYR A 50 -16.86 -1.77 0.25
CA TYR A 50 -16.97 -3.22 0.44
C TYR A 50 -17.35 -3.63 1.88
N ASP A 51 -17.01 -2.81 2.88
CA ASP A 51 -17.45 -3.00 4.27
C ASP A 51 -18.98 -3.19 4.40
N ARG A 52 -19.76 -2.51 3.54
CA ARG A 52 -21.23 -2.67 3.53
C ARG A 52 -21.64 -4.07 3.07
N VAL A 53 -20.88 -4.70 2.18
CA VAL A 53 -21.08 -6.09 1.74
C VAL A 53 -20.81 -7.03 2.91
N SER A 54 -19.66 -6.89 3.59
CA SER A 54 -19.35 -7.71 4.77
C SER A 54 -20.43 -7.60 5.85
N ARG A 55 -20.92 -6.38 6.14
CA ARG A 55 -22.00 -6.17 7.11
C ARG A 55 -23.32 -6.82 6.68
N ALA A 56 -23.71 -6.70 5.42
CA ALA A 56 -24.94 -7.29 4.89
C ALA A 56 -24.91 -8.83 4.99
N GLU A 57 -23.73 -9.44 4.81
CA GLU A 57 -23.52 -10.89 4.87
C GLU A 57 -23.18 -11.40 6.27
N GLY A 58 -23.07 -10.53 7.27
CA GLY A 58 -22.67 -10.90 8.64
C GLY A 58 -21.23 -11.43 8.73
N TRP A 59 -20.34 -10.94 7.89
CA TRP A 59 -18.92 -11.27 7.87
C TRP A 59 -18.10 -10.22 8.63
N GLY A 60 -16.97 -10.67 9.18
CA GLY A 60 -16.00 -9.76 9.79
C GLY A 60 -15.28 -8.91 8.74
N ILE A 61 -14.74 -7.79 9.17
CA ILE A 61 -13.94 -6.89 8.33
C ILE A 61 -12.49 -6.92 8.80
N VAL A 62 -11.56 -7.15 7.89
CA VAL A 62 -10.12 -7.08 8.16
C VAL A 62 -9.51 -6.02 7.26
N ARG A 63 -8.83 -5.04 7.88
CA ARG A 63 -8.05 -4.03 7.16
C ARG A 63 -6.56 -4.23 7.45
N VAL A 64 -5.94 -5.10 6.65
CA VAL A 64 -4.51 -5.45 6.75
C VAL A 64 -3.72 -4.94 5.55
N VAL A 65 -4.30 -5.01 4.36
CA VAL A 65 -3.67 -4.52 3.13
C VAL A 65 -4.23 -3.15 2.79
N LEU A 66 -3.34 -2.23 2.40
CA LEU A 66 -3.71 -0.89 1.97
C LEU A 66 -4.60 -0.94 0.72
N ASP A 67 -5.64 -0.11 0.72
CA ASP A 67 -6.06 0.52 -0.50
C ASP A 67 -5.05 1.66 -0.79
N TYR A 68 -4.42 1.64 -1.96
CA TYR A 68 -3.47 2.68 -2.37
C TYR A 68 -4.17 3.82 -3.11
N GLN A 69 -5.48 3.75 -3.27
CA GLN A 69 -6.30 4.73 -3.98
C GLN A 69 -7.14 5.55 -3.01
N GLY A 70 -7.58 6.74 -3.44
CA GLY A 70 -8.45 7.61 -2.65
C GLY A 70 -7.75 8.55 -1.66
N PHE A 71 -6.41 8.54 -1.60
CA PHE A 71 -5.61 9.40 -0.71
C PHE A 71 -4.92 10.57 -1.43
N GLY A 72 -5.28 10.82 -2.69
CA GLY A 72 -4.62 11.80 -3.55
C GLY A 72 -3.31 11.28 -4.15
N GLU A 73 -2.84 11.96 -5.21
CA GLU A 73 -1.64 11.54 -5.94
C GLU A 73 -0.39 11.61 -5.06
N GLU A 74 -0.26 12.65 -4.23
CA GLU A 74 0.89 12.86 -3.34
C GLU A 74 1.16 11.68 -2.39
N ALA A 75 0.10 10.98 -1.97
CA ALA A 75 0.21 9.82 -1.09
C ALA A 75 0.95 8.63 -1.73
N ILE A 76 1.06 8.61 -3.06
CA ILE A 76 1.66 7.51 -3.83
C ILE A 76 2.76 7.95 -4.80
N LEU A 77 3.08 9.25 -4.91
CA LEU A 77 4.10 9.72 -5.86
C LEU A 77 5.48 9.09 -5.62
N ASP A 78 5.79 8.71 -4.38
CA ASP A 78 7.05 8.02 -4.03
C ASP A 78 6.94 6.49 -4.01
N ARG A 79 5.92 5.94 -4.68
CA ARG A 79 5.69 4.50 -4.86
C ARG A 79 6.93 3.76 -5.32
N ALA A 80 7.73 4.36 -6.19
CA ALA A 80 8.95 3.75 -6.74
C ALA A 80 10.11 3.67 -5.74
N LEU A 81 10.04 4.41 -4.64
CA LEU A 81 10.91 4.26 -3.46
C LEU A 81 10.24 3.39 -2.38
N GLY A 82 8.96 3.03 -2.57
CA GLY A 82 8.15 2.27 -1.61
C GLY A 82 7.67 3.12 -0.43
N ILE A 83 7.61 4.43 -0.63
CA ILE A 83 7.12 5.40 0.34
C ILE A 83 5.66 5.71 0.01
N TYR A 84 4.84 5.73 1.05
CA TYR A 84 3.42 6.07 0.98
C TYR A 84 3.11 7.06 2.10
N ARG A 85 1.99 7.79 1.94
CA ARG A 85 1.46 8.68 2.98
C ARG A 85 0.00 8.36 3.20
N ILE A 86 -0.27 7.17 3.72
CA ILE A 86 -1.62 6.63 3.90
C ILE A 86 -1.89 6.46 5.40
N PRO A 87 -3.06 6.91 5.93
CA PRO A 87 -3.38 6.85 7.36
C PRO A 87 -3.15 5.50 8.04
N ALA A 88 -3.36 4.41 7.29
CA ALA A 88 -3.12 3.04 7.77
C ALA A 88 -1.66 2.77 8.21
N GLN A 89 -0.70 3.64 7.88
CA GLN A 89 0.68 3.53 8.35
C GLN A 89 0.90 4.06 9.77
N GLY A 90 0.09 5.02 10.22
CA GLY A 90 0.32 5.71 11.49
C GLY A 90 1.61 6.56 11.53
N TYR A 91 2.31 6.68 10.41
CA TYR A 91 3.43 7.59 10.18
C TYR A 91 3.48 7.97 8.69
N PHE A 92 4.07 9.11 8.38
CA PHE A 92 4.43 9.51 7.02
C PHE A 92 5.95 9.64 6.90
N ALA A 93 6.50 9.20 5.77
CA ALA A 93 7.89 9.44 5.42
C ALA A 93 7.97 10.50 4.32
N HIS A 94 8.80 11.50 4.55
CA HIS A 94 8.97 12.65 3.66
C HIS A 94 10.39 12.66 3.11
N LEU A 95 10.51 13.06 1.84
CA LEU A 95 11.82 13.31 1.25
C LEU A 95 12.50 14.45 2.02
N PRO A 96 13.84 14.40 2.18
CA PRO A 96 14.57 15.51 2.78
C PRO A 96 14.39 16.79 1.97
N ALA A 97 14.50 17.94 2.63
CA ALA A 97 14.18 19.24 2.06
C ALA A 97 15.06 19.63 0.85
N ASP A 98 16.26 19.05 0.75
CA ASP A 98 17.21 19.27 -0.34
C ASP A 98 17.15 18.19 -1.43
N VAL A 99 16.14 17.33 -1.41
CA VAL A 99 15.81 16.41 -2.50
C VAL A 99 14.61 16.95 -3.29
N GLU A 100 14.86 17.34 -4.54
CA GLU A 100 13.82 17.79 -5.47
C GLU A 100 13.23 16.57 -6.19
N ARG A 101 11.91 16.41 -6.16
CA ARG A 101 11.20 15.40 -6.96
C ARG A 101 10.56 16.05 -8.18
N ARG A 102 11.11 15.77 -9.36
CA ARG A 102 10.54 16.18 -10.65
C ARG A 102 9.58 15.11 -11.16
N VAL A 103 8.39 15.55 -11.58
CA VAL A 103 7.31 14.65 -12.02
C VAL A 103 6.92 14.99 -13.45
N LYS A 104 7.06 14.02 -14.35
CA LYS A 104 6.54 14.09 -15.72
C LYS A 104 5.41 13.08 -15.89
N ARG A 105 4.30 13.53 -16.47
CA ARG A 105 3.10 12.71 -16.71
C ARG A 105 2.98 12.39 -18.19
N GLU A 106 2.75 11.12 -18.51
CA GLU A 106 2.59 10.63 -19.88
C GLU A 106 1.47 9.58 -19.93
N GLY A 107 0.26 10.03 -20.21
CA GLY A 107 -0.94 9.19 -20.06
C GLY A 107 -1.10 8.70 -18.62
N ASP A 108 -1.21 7.38 -18.43
CA ASP A 108 -1.28 6.74 -17.11
C ASP A 108 0.10 6.54 -16.44
N LYS A 109 1.19 6.91 -17.12
CA LYS A 109 2.56 6.77 -16.59
C LYS A 109 2.99 8.04 -15.86
N ILE A 110 3.62 7.83 -14.71
CA ILE A 110 4.34 8.83 -13.94
C ILE A 110 5.83 8.52 -14.02
N HIS A 111 6.59 9.47 -14.55
CA HIS A 111 8.05 9.46 -14.57
C HIS A 111 8.55 10.40 -13.47
N LEU A 112 9.52 9.91 -12.70
CA LEU A 112 10.09 10.57 -11.54
C LEU A 112 11.59 10.76 -11.75
N GLU A 113 12.09 11.93 -11.40
CA GLU A 113 13.52 12.17 -11.21
C GLU A 113 13.72 12.80 -9.83
N TYR A 114 14.47 12.10 -8.97
CA TYR A 114 14.89 12.58 -7.67
C TYR A 114 16.27 13.20 -7.82
N VAL A 115 16.37 14.50 -7.62
CA VAL A 115 17.63 15.26 -7.66
C VAL A 115 18.12 15.41 -6.23
N THR A 116 19.32 14.89 -5.96
CA THR A 116 19.92 14.89 -4.62
C THR A 116 21.30 15.56 -4.66
N PRO A 117 21.87 15.96 -3.52
CA PRO A 117 23.26 16.42 -3.44
C PRO A 117 24.30 15.37 -3.89
N ARG A 118 23.92 14.09 -3.96
CA ARG A 118 24.80 12.95 -4.28
C ARG A 118 24.54 12.36 -5.66
N GLY A 119 23.78 13.05 -6.50
CA GLY A 119 23.42 12.62 -7.85
C GLY A 119 21.91 12.47 -8.02
N ASN A 120 21.50 11.97 -9.18
CA ASN A 120 20.09 11.90 -9.55
C ASN A 120 19.66 10.45 -9.76
N VAL A 121 18.41 10.14 -9.40
CA VAL A 121 17.81 8.82 -9.62
C VAL A 121 16.51 8.98 -10.38
N ARG A 122 16.32 8.13 -11.39
CA ARG A 122 15.07 8.08 -12.15
C ARG A 122 14.26 6.86 -11.77
N ALA A 123 12.96 7.00 -11.77
CA ALA A 123 12.04 5.90 -11.54
C ALA A 123 10.69 6.20 -12.19
N GLY A 124 9.79 5.21 -12.20
CA GLY A 124 8.49 5.41 -12.80
C GLY A 124 7.50 4.32 -12.47
N PHE A 125 6.24 4.73 -12.37
CA PHE A 125 5.13 3.81 -12.14
C PHE A 125 3.94 4.14 -13.03
N VAL A 126 3.08 3.14 -13.23
CA VAL A 126 1.87 3.23 -14.04
C VAL A 126 0.68 2.71 -13.24
N TYR A 127 -0.45 3.37 -13.42
CA TYR A 127 -1.74 2.84 -12.97
C TYR A 127 -2.72 2.89 -14.13
N SER A 128 -2.80 1.81 -14.91
CA SER A 128 -3.54 1.80 -16.17
C SER A 128 -5.05 1.65 -15.97
N GLU A 129 -5.83 1.99 -17.00
CA GLU A 129 -7.27 1.68 -17.01
C GLU A 129 -7.57 0.18 -16.87
N GLU A 130 -6.71 -0.69 -17.39
CA GLU A 130 -6.83 -2.15 -17.18
C GLU A 130 -6.69 -2.51 -15.69
N MET A 131 -5.70 -1.96 -14.99
CA MET A 131 -5.51 -2.17 -13.56
C MET A 131 -6.71 -1.66 -12.75
N ARG A 132 -7.24 -0.47 -13.11
CA ARG A 132 -8.46 0.07 -12.49
C ARG A 132 -9.64 -0.88 -12.68
N ARG A 133 -9.82 -1.44 -13.88
CA ARG A 133 -10.91 -2.38 -14.20
C ARG A 133 -10.75 -3.75 -13.56
N SER A 134 -9.53 -4.18 -13.23
CA SER A 134 -9.27 -5.43 -12.51
C SER A 134 -9.37 -5.28 -10.98
N GLY A 135 -9.51 -4.04 -10.49
CA GLY A 135 -9.62 -3.72 -9.07
C GLY A 135 -8.28 -3.67 -8.34
N VAL A 136 -7.16 -3.82 -9.05
CA VAL A 136 -5.82 -3.64 -8.48
C VAL A 136 -5.69 -2.21 -7.99
N THR A 137 -5.26 -2.03 -6.75
CA THR A 137 -5.11 -0.69 -6.15
C THR A 137 -3.68 -0.18 -6.18
N ILE A 138 -2.68 -1.07 -6.19
CA ILE A 138 -1.26 -0.68 -6.17
C ILE A 138 -0.74 -0.37 -7.59
N PRO A 139 -0.16 0.81 -7.83
CA PRO A 139 0.50 1.09 -9.11
C PRO A 139 1.70 0.19 -9.35
N TRP A 140 1.93 -0.15 -10.62
CA TRP A 140 3.02 -1.00 -11.08
C TRP A 140 4.27 -0.15 -11.32
N ILE A 141 5.42 -0.55 -10.77
CA ILE A 141 6.70 0.12 -11.08
C ILE A 141 7.19 -0.42 -12.41
N PHE A 142 7.23 0.43 -13.45
CA PHE A 142 7.79 0.04 -14.75
C PHE A 142 9.26 0.43 -14.89
N GLU A 143 9.72 1.41 -14.11
CA GLU A 143 11.12 1.84 -14.07
C GLU A 143 11.59 1.87 -12.62
N HIS A 144 12.45 0.91 -12.27
CA HIS A 144 13.05 0.78 -10.96
C HIS A 144 14.14 1.83 -10.72
N ALA A 145 14.29 2.24 -9.46
CA ALA A 145 15.20 3.32 -9.06
C ALA A 145 16.69 2.89 -9.08
N LEU A 146 16.98 1.63 -8.72
CA LEU A 146 18.30 1.04 -8.71
C LEU A 146 18.55 0.26 -10.01
N LYS A 147 19.35 0.83 -10.91
CA LYS A 147 19.74 0.25 -12.21
C LYS A 147 21.22 -0.10 -12.26
N GLY A 148 22.06 0.59 -11.50
CA GLY A 148 23.50 0.32 -11.43
C GLY A 148 24.23 1.01 -10.27
N PRO A 149 25.56 0.86 -10.20
CA PRO A 149 26.39 1.38 -9.12
C PRO A 149 26.22 2.89 -8.83
N GLN A 150 25.97 3.68 -9.86
CA GLN A 150 25.78 5.12 -9.76
C GLN A 150 24.53 5.53 -8.97
N ASP A 151 23.55 4.63 -8.83
CA ASP A 151 22.29 4.94 -8.15
C ASP A 151 22.37 4.72 -6.62
N TYR A 152 23.40 4.02 -6.11
CA TYR A 152 23.52 3.72 -4.68
C TYR A 152 23.73 4.98 -3.82
N GLU A 153 24.62 5.88 -4.25
CA GLU A 153 24.92 7.12 -3.52
C GLU A 153 23.68 8.03 -3.35
N PRO A 154 22.95 8.40 -4.42
CA PRO A 154 21.75 9.20 -4.27
C PRO A 154 20.59 8.46 -3.58
N LEU A 155 20.42 7.15 -3.78
CA LEU A 155 19.41 6.38 -3.04
C LEU A 155 19.74 6.29 -1.54
N GLY A 156 21.00 5.99 -1.21
CA GLY A 156 21.49 5.98 0.16
C GLY A 156 21.23 7.31 0.83
N TYR A 157 21.57 8.41 0.15
CA TYR A 157 21.29 9.76 0.62
C TYR A 157 19.80 9.98 0.95
N ILE A 158 18.88 9.60 0.05
CA ILE A 158 17.44 9.74 0.31
C ILE A 158 17.03 8.97 1.57
N PHE A 159 17.37 7.68 1.65
CA PHE A 159 16.93 6.83 2.77
C PHE A 159 17.58 7.20 4.11
N GLU A 160 18.83 7.65 4.11
CA GLU A 160 19.54 8.11 5.32
C GLU A 160 18.96 9.41 5.88
N ASN A 161 18.31 10.23 5.04
CA ASN A 161 17.81 11.56 5.39
C ASN A 161 16.28 11.69 5.36
N LEU A 162 15.53 10.57 5.27
CA LEU A 162 14.07 10.61 5.34
C LEU A 162 13.59 11.22 6.67
N ALA A 163 12.67 12.18 6.59
CA ALA A 163 11.98 12.68 7.76
C ALA A 163 10.74 11.82 8.03
N VAL A 164 10.65 11.23 9.22
CA VAL A 164 9.50 10.43 9.64
C VAL A 164 8.63 11.23 10.58
N GLU A 165 7.38 11.42 10.21
CA GLU A 165 6.35 12.12 10.96
C GLU A 165 5.35 11.10 11.54
N PRO A 166 5.31 10.89 12.88
CA PRO A 166 4.30 10.05 13.49
C PRO A 166 2.90 10.68 13.37
N VAL A 167 1.94 9.94 12.81
CA VAL A 167 0.53 10.36 12.68
C VAL A 167 -0.44 9.29 13.22
N PRO A 168 -0.29 8.88 14.50
CA PRO A 168 -1.07 7.78 15.07
C PRO A 168 -2.57 8.08 15.13
N ASP A 169 -2.96 9.34 15.21
CA ASP A 169 -4.37 9.74 15.24
C ASP A 169 -5.08 9.45 13.91
N LEU A 170 -4.41 9.68 12.78
CA LEU A 170 -4.96 9.34 11.46
C LEU A 170 -5.21 7.83 11.32
N PHE A 171 -4.32 6.99 11.89
CA PHE A 171 -4.56 5.55 11.95
C PHE A 171 -5.80 5.23 12.80
N ARG A 172 -5.93 5.84 13.98
CA ARG A 172 -7.06 5.61 14.89
C ARG A 172 -8.38 6.03 14.25
N GLU A 173 -8.42 7.19 13.60
CA GLU A 173 -9.58 7.69 12.88
C GLU A 173 -9.98 6.75 11.75
N TRP A 174 -9.01 6.37 10.90
CA TRP A 174 -9.24 5.40 9.83
C TRP A 174 -9.81 4.08 10.37
N ALA A 175 -9.23 3.52 11.44
CA ALA A 175 -9.65 2.27 12.05
C ALA A 175 -10.98 2.35 12.83
N SER A 176 -11.36 3.54 13.32
CA SER A 176 -12.50 3.73 14.22
C SER A 176 -13.82 3.23 13.64
N SER A 177 -14.01 3.42 12.33
CA SER A 177 -15.20 2.98 11.57
C SER A 177 -15.47 1.47 11.59
N LEU A 178 -14.51 0.65 12.04
CA LEU A 178 -14.71 -0.79 12.20
C LEU A 178 -15.47 -1.14 13.48
N GLY A 179 -15.38 -0.33 14.54
CA GLY A 179 -16.02 -0.63 15.83
C GLY A 179 -15.75 -2.06 16.30
N GLU A 180 -16.81 -2.87 16.36
CA GLU A 180 -16.82 -4.29 16.74
C GLU A 180 -16.95 -5.26 15.54
N ASP A 181 -17.08 -4.72 14.32
CA ASP A 181 -17.24 -5.48 13.08
C ASP A 181 -15.93 -6.12 12.61
N GLY A 182 -14.79 -5.74 13.19
CA GLY A 182 -13.51 -6.13 12.62
C GLY A 182 -12.26 -5.68 13.34
N TYR A 183 -11.14 -5.85 12.63
CA TYR A 183 -9.80 -5.52 13.10
C TYR A 183 -9.00 -4.81 11.99
N ALA A 184 -8.25 -3.79 12.39
CA ALA A 184 -7.30 -3.07 11.53
C ALA A 184 -5.88 -3.29 12.03
N THR A 185 -4.94 -3.45 11.10
CA THR A 185 -3.51 -3.57 11.40
C THR A 185 -2.77 -2.36 10.85
N ALA A 186 -1.86 -1.80 11.65
CA ALA A 186 -0.95 -0.78 11.16
C ALA A 186 -0.06 -1.40 10.07
N TYR A 187 -0.03 -0.77 8.91
CA TYR A 187 0.77 -1.22 7.78
C TYR A 187 2.07 -0.44 7.76
N ALA A 188 3.23 -1.09 7.79
CA ALA A 188 4.50 -0.38 7.64
C ALA A 188 4.95 -0.37 6.16
N LEU A 189 5.35 -1.55 5.68
CA LEU A 189 6.00 -1.75 4.39
C LEU A 189 5.50 -3.07 3.76
N THR A 190 5.56 -3.21 2.43
CA THR A 190 5.29 -4.50 1.76
C THR A 190 6.45 -5.49 1.89
N ALA A 191 7.61 -5.01 2.33
CA ALA A 191 8.84 -5.76 2.46
C ALA A 191 9.08 -6.19 3.92
N GLY A 192 9.57 -7.41 4.10
CA GLY A 192 9.89 -7.97 5.41
C GLY A 192 11.32 -7.68 5.92
N SER A 193 12.16 -7.07 5.08
CA SER A 193 13.54 -6.69 5.42
C SER A 193 14.06 -5.64 4.42
N PRO A 194 15.16 -4.93 4.72
CA PRO A 194 15.78 -4.00 3.78
C PRO A 194 16.16 -4.66 2.45
N MET A 195 16.69 -5.89 2.47
CA MET A 195 17.02 -6.62 1.25
C MET A 195 15.79 -7.00 0.43
N HIS A 196 14.68 -7.38 1.10
CA HIS A 196 13.41 -7.61 0.43
C HIS A 196 12.88 -6.30 -0.19
N HIS A 197 13.06 -5.15 0.46
CA HIS A 197 12.67 -3.85 -0.09
C HIS A 197 13.46 -3.51 -1.35
N ILE A 198 14.78 -3.69 -1.32
CA ILE A 198 15.64 -3.51 -2.49
C ILE A 198 15.15 -4.39 -3.64
N MET A 199 15.02 -5.70 -3.41
CA MET A 199 14.60 -6.68 -4.42
C MET A 199 13.21 -6.42 -5.01
N LYS A 200 12.26 -5.94 -4.20
CA LYS A 200 10.84 -5.82 -4.60
C LYS A 200 10.47 -4.45 -5.16
N ILE A 201 11.17 -3.41 -4.72
CA ILE A 201 10.80 -2.01 -4.97
C ILE A 201 11.90 -1.29 -5.75
N LEU A 202 13.14 -1.35 -5.27
CA LEU A 202 14.20 -0.52 -5.85
C LEU A 202 14.80 -1.12 -7.11
N THR A 203 14.78 -2.44 -7.28
CA THR A 203 15.28 -3.11 -8.49
C THR A 203 14.30 -4.17 -8.97
N ASP A 204 14.47 -4.66 -10.20
CA ASP A 204 13.73 -5.83 -10.68
C ASP A 204 14.22 -7.08 -9.94
N SER A 205 13.30 -7.97 -9.58
CA SER A 205 13.64 -9.18 -8.83
C SER A 205 14.64 -10.08 -9.57
N THR A 206 14.57 -10.13 -10.90
CA THR A 206 15.49 -10.91 -11.75
C THR A 206 16.89 -10.29 -11.69
N ASP A 207 16.98 -8.97 -11.87
CA ASP A 207 18.25 -8.24 -11.84
C ASP A 207 18.90 -8.30 -10.45
N PHE A 208 18.10 -8.27 -9.38
CA PHE A 208 18.59 -8.44 -8.02
C PHE A 208 19.41 -9.73 -7.85
N TYR A 209 18.85 -10.86 -8.30
CA TYR A 209 19.54 -12.15 -8.19
C TYR A 209 20.79 -12.21 -9.08
N TYR A 210 20.76 -11.63 -10.29
CA TYR A 210 21.95 -11.55 -11.14
C TYR A 210 23.06 -10.68 -10.53
N GLN A 211 22.72 -9.56 -9.89
CA GLN A 211 23.69 -8.71 -9.20
C GLN A 211 24.28 -9.41 -7.96
N ALA A 212 23.46 -10.14 -7.21
CA ALA A 212 23.91 -10.89 -6.03
C ALA A 212 24.82 -12.07 -6.39
N ALA A 213 24.60 -12.72 -7.54
CA ALA A 213 25.36 -13.90 -7.98
C ALA A 213 26.73 -13.56 -8.58
N LYS A 214 26.99 -12.30 -8.98
CA LYS A 214 28.28 -11.85 -9.55
C LYS A 214 29.33 -11.49 -8.49
N ARG A 215 29.21 -12.03 -7.28
CA ARG A 215 30.18 -11.86 -6.19
C ARG A 215 31.26 -12.93 -6.22
#